data_AF-A0A1A8MEQ0-F1
#
_entry.id   AF-A0A1A8MEQ0-F1
#
_cell.length_a   1.000
_cell.length_b   1.000
_cell.length_c   1.000
_cell.angle_alpha   90.00
_cell.angle_beta   90.00
_cell.angle_gamma   90.00
#
_symmetry.space_group_name_H-M   'P 1'
#
loop_
_entity.id
_entity.type
_entity.pdbx_description
1 polymer ?
#
loop_
_entity_poly.entity_id
_entity_poly.type
_entity_poly.pdbx_seq_one_letter_code
_entity_poly.pdbx_strand_id
1 'polypeptide(L)'
;MKNVNPARTLQILRCLEDTAGVSVPLTITMATMMLHLGNLPQYTELMERHAEMLLVYGFIEEPRLLLHDGGGGKKEQVCTTALARQLANSQPGLLVAAMVALHENSKVQLEQADFIFKELSCDNSLQVDFWEAMLMASSQDAVIQELLFRLASVYIDRLTNTISNTTSKQKSLKTQMSSSQHQEALHKLQALLCGPSLSVGTVVPLLERLSEETTWGFSLHLLCATRREQYDWSIEKLLDRCPQAIIAYANHHLQDKHMALWWTKLLPELCVRTRAAADGSILLSVLNETLVVVAMETSPLEFLELVPDDGTASYFLPYLLTCSQRNVMA
;
A
#
# COMPACT_ATOMS: atom_id res chain seq x y z
N MET A 1 -38.40 -1.61 2.82
CA MET A 1 -39.23 -1.75 1.60
C MET A 1 -39.63 -3.20 1.27
N LYS A 2 -39.36 -4.22 2.11
CA LYS A 2 -39.60 -5.64 1.78
C LYS A 2 -41.08 -6.05 1.56
N ASN A 3 -42.06 -5.27 2.05
CA ASN A 3 -43.48 -5.64 2.07
C ASN A 3 -44.39 -4.78 1.18
N VAL A 4 -43.84 -3.99 0.25
CA VAL A 4 -44.65 -3.05 -0.56
C VAL A 4 -44.74 -3.52 -2.00
N ASN A 5 -45.92 -3.43 -2.62
CA ASN A 5 -46.10 -3.73 -4.03
C ASN A 5 -45.30 -2.70 -4.88
N PRO A 6 -44.22 -3.12 -5.57
CA PRO A 6 -43.30 -2.21 -6.22
C PRO A 6 -43.96 -1.43 -7.37
N ALA A 7 -44.94 -2.01 -8.07
CA ALA A 7 -45.65 -1.34 -9.16
C ALA A 7 -46.55 -0.19 -8.67
N ARG A 8 -47.25 -0.40 -7.54
CA ARG A 8 -48.09 0.64 -6.93
C ARG A 8 -47.26 1.76 -6.34
N THR A 9 -46.14 1.43 -5.69
CA THR A 9 -45.19 2.43 -5.18
C THR A 9 -44.63 3.27 -6.32
N LEU A 10 -44.26 2.67 -7.45
CA LEU A 10 -43.76 3.39 -8.61
C LEU A 10 -44.75 4.40 -9.19
N GLN A 11 -46.04 4.05 -9.26
CA GLN A 11 -47.07 4.98 -9.71
C GLN A 11 -47.17 6.20 -8.79
N ILE A 12 -47.07 5.99 -7.48
CA ILE A 12 -47.08 7.08 -6.48
C ILE A 12 -45.82 7.94 -6.61
N LEU A 13 -44.64 7.32 -6.78
CA LEU A 13 -43.38 8.05 -6.92
C LEU A 13 -43.33 8.90 -8.20
N ARG A 14 -43.90 8.41 -9.31
CA ARG A 14 -44.02 9.20 -10.55
C ARG A 14 -44.95 10.40 -10.37
N CYS A 15 -46.09 10.22 -9.71
CA CYS A 15 -46.99 11.33 -9.39
C CYS A 15 -46.31 12.37 -8.49
N LEU A 16 -45.45 11.92 -7.56
CA LEU A 16 -44.63 12.82 -6.73
C LEU A 16 -43.56 13.55 -7.54
N GLU A 17 -42.93 12.90 -8.53
CA GLU A 17 -41.97 13.54 -9.44
C GLU A 17 -42.66 14.66 -10.25
N ASP A 18 -43.88 14.40 -10.75
CA ASP A 18 -44.67 15.36 -11.53
C ASP A 18 -45.13 16.58 -10.70
N THR A 19 -45.30 16.42 -9.38
CA THR A 19 -45.85 17.47 -8.49
C THR A 19 -44.79 18.22 -7.69
N ALA A 20 -43.73 17.55 -7.24
CA ALA A 20 -42.70 18.11 -6.38
C ALA A 20 -41.35 18.33 -7.10
N GLY A 21 -41.22 17.86 -8.35
CA GLY A 21 -40.00 17.95 -9.14
C GLY A 21 -39.04 16.77 -8.93
N VAL A 22 -37.99 16.73 -9.75
CA VAL A 22 -36.97 15.67 -9.73
C VAL A 22 -36.07 15.87 -8.53
N SER A 23 -36.07 14.90 -7.60
CA SER A 23 -35.12 14.83 -6.48
C SER A 23 -34.32 13.53 -6.54
N VAL A 24 -33.06 13.58 -6.08
CA VAL A 24 -32.14 12.44 -6.18
C VAL A 24 -32.61 11.23 -5.36
N PRO A 25 -33.06 11.36 -4.09
CA PRO A 25 -33.59 10.21 -3.34
C PRO A 25 -34.83 9.60 -3.99
N LEU A 26 -35.68 10.42 -4.62
CA LEU A 26 -36.85 9.95 -5.35
C LEU A 26 -36.42 9.12 -6.56
N THR A 27 -35.45 9.59 -7.34
CA THR A 27 -34.90 8.85 -8.48
C THR A 27 -34.28 7.52 -8.06
N ILE A 28 -33.47 7.49 -6.98
CA ILE A 28 -32.87 6.26 -6.46
C ILE A 28 -33.95 5.29 -5.96
N THR A 29 -35.00 5.79 -5.31
CA THR A 29 -36.11 4.97 -4.82
C THR A 29 -36.90 4.36 -5.99
N MET A 30 -37.16 5.13 -7.06
CA MET A 30 -37.79 4.63 -8.29
C MET A 30 -36.91 3.57 -8.97
N ALA A 31 -35.60 3.81 -9.06
CA ALA A 31 -34.65 2.83 -9.59
C ALA A 31 -34.68 1.53 -8.77
N THR A 32 -34.72 1.65 -7.43
CA THR A 32 -34.86 0.50 -6.53
C THR A 32 -36.15 -0.28 -6.80
N MET A 33 -37.29 0.39 -7.02
CA MET A 33 -38.54 -0.30 -7.36
C MET A 33 -38.50 -0.97 -8.75
N MET A 34 -37.85 -0.35 -9.74
CA MET A 34 -37.62 -0.97 -11.05
C MET A 34 -36.75 -2.23 -10.95
N LEU A 35 -35.74 -2.20 -10.08
CA LEU A 35 -34.92 -3.36 -9.77
C LEU A 35 -35.74 -4.51 -9.16
N HIS A 36 -36.66 -4.22 -8.24
CA HIS A 36 -37.56 -5.23 -7.68
C HIS A 36 -38.56 -5.80 -8.71
N LEU A 37 -38.87 -5.04 -9.77
CA LEU A 37 -39.67 -5.51 -10.92
C LEU A 37 -38.84 -6.25 -11.98
N GLY A 38 -37.52 -6.35 -11.81
CA GLY A 38 -36.61 -6.98 -12.77
C GLY A 38 -36.31 -6.15 -14.02
N ASN A 39 -36.70 -4.88 -14.06
CA ASN A 39 -36.50 -4.00 -15.22
C ASN A 39 -35.15 -3.28 -15.15
N LEU A 40 -34.08 -4.00 -15.51
CA LEU A 40 -32.71 -3.52 -15.52
C LEU A 40 -32.47 -2.30 -16.44
N PRO A 41 -33.00 -2.24 -17.67
CA PRO A 41 -32.78 -1.08 -18.55
C PRO A 41 -33.28 0.24 -17.96
N GLN A 42 -34.50 0.25 -17.40
CA GLN A 42 -35.06 1.45 -16.77
C GLN A 42 -34.34 1.79 -15.45
N TYR A 43 -33.84 0.80 -14.73
CA TYR A 43 -32.96 1.03 -13.59
C TYR A 43 -31.71 1.81 -14.01
N THR A 44 -31.01 1.35 -15.06
CA THR A 44 -29.78 2.00 -15.55
C THR A 44 -30.06 3.43 -16.01
N GLU A 45 -31.12 3.66 -16.79
CA GLU A 45 -31.50 5.00 -17.24
C GLU A 45 -31.75 5.96 -16.06
N LEU A 46 -32.45 5.49 -15.01
CA LEU A 46 -32.72 6.30 -13.83
C LEU A 46 -31.44 6.59 -13.03
N MET A 47 -30.51 5.64 -12.95
CA MET A 47 -29.23 5.85 -12.28
C MET A 47 -28.32 6.80 -13.06
N GLU A 48 -28.37 6.80 -14.40
CA GLU A 48 -27.58 7.69 -15.27
C GLU A 48 -28.13 9.12 -15.37
N ARG A 49 -29.36 9.37 -14.88
CA ARG A 49 -29.95 10.73 -14.87
C ARG A 49 -29.18 11.74 -14.01
N HIS A 50 -28.44 11.26 -13.00
CA HIS A 50 -27.70 12.11 -12.07
C HIS A 50 -26.23 11.75 -12.08
N ALA A 51 -25.37 12.76 -11.87
CA ALA A 51 -23.94 12.52 -11.68
C ALA A 51 -23.68 11.70 -10.41
N GLU A 52 -22.62 10.89 -10.40
CA GLU A 52 -22.25 10.01 -9.28
C GLU A 52 -22.21 10.75 -7.93
N MET A 53 -21.62 11.94 -7.90
CA MET A 53 -21.54 12.76 -6.69
C MET A 53 -22.93 13.12 -6.11
N LEU A 54 -23.91 13.40 -6.97
CA LEU A 54 -25.28 13.69 -6.52
C LEU A 54 -25.94 12.43 -5.95
N LEU A 55 -25.70 11.27 -6.56
CA LEU A 55 -26.19 9.98 -6.05
C LEU A 55 -25.61 9.69 -4.66
N VAL A 56 -24.32 9.97 -4.43
CA VAL A 56 -23.68 9.84 -3.11
C VAL A 56 -24.38 10.73 -2.07
N TYR A 57 -24.69 11.99 -2.39
CA TYR A 57 -25.48 12.84 -1.49
C TYR A 57 -26.89 12.28 -1.22
N GLY A 58 -27.55 11.73 -2.24
CA GLY A 58 -28.84 11.05 -2.06
C GLY A 58 -28.77 9.85 -1.11
N PHE A 59 -27.67 9.11 -1.11
CA PHE A 59 -27.45 8.03 -0.15
C PHE A 59 -27.14 8.53 1.27
N ILE A 60 -26.49 9.68 1.42
CA ILE A 60 -26.28 10.33 2.73
C ILE A 60 -27.62 10.77 3.34
N GLU A 61 -28.52 11.33 2.51
CA GLU A 61 -29.86 11.75 2.94
C GLU A 61 -30.72 10.56 3.40
N GLU A 62 -30.68 9.45 2.65
CA GLU A 62 -31.46 8.26 2.98
C GLU A 62 -30.59 6.97 2.95
N PRO A 63 -29.81 6.71 4.04
CA PRO A 63 -28.92 5.55 4.13
C PRO A 63 -29.66 4.21 4.06
N ARG A 64 -30.97 4.20 4.36
CA ARG A 64 -31.80 3.00 4.35
C ARG A 64 -32.02 2.42 2.95
N LEU A 65 -31.68 3.18 1.90
CA LEU A 65 -31.68 2.69 0.52
C LEU A 65 -30.57 1.68 0.27
N LEU A 66 -29.43 1.81 0.97
CA LEU A 66 -28.30 0.89 0.87
C LEU A 66 -28.31 -0.15 1.99
N LEU A 67 -28.65 0.28 3.21
CA LEU A 67 -28.47 -0.50 4.43
C LEU A 67 -29.80 -0.75 5.13
N HIS A 68 -29.99 -1.94 5.70
CA HIS A 68 -31.15 -2.22 6.55
C HIS A 68 -30.69 -2.54 7.96
N ASP A 69 -31.23 -1.79 8.94
CA ASP A 69 -31.02 -2.13 10.33
C ASP A 69 -31.80 -3.41 10.65
N GLY A 70 -31.09 -4.47 11.02
CA GLY A 70 -31.67 -5.76 11.34
C GLY A 70 -32.47 -5.66 12.62
N GLY A 71 -33.77 -5.39 12.50
CA GLY A 71 -34.69 -5.36 13.64
C GLY A 71 -34.73 -6.71 14.36
N GLY A 72 -33.94 -6.88 15.42
CA GLY A 72 -33.97 -8.09 16.25
C GLY A 72 -32.78 -8.34 17.18
N GLY A 73 -32.71 -7.61 18.31
CA GLY A 73 -32.37 -8.16 19.63
C GLY A 73 -30.97 -8.73 19.94
N LYS A 74 -30.06 -8.88 18.99
CA LYS A 74 -28.65 -9.24 19.27
C LYS A 74 -27.75 -8.46 18.31
N LYS A 75 -26.99 -7.50 18.84
CA LYS A 75 -25.94 -6.68 18.17
C LYS A 75 -25.96 -6.71 16.63
N GLU A 76 -26.54 -5.67 16.03
CA GLU A 76 -26.07 -5.03 14.80
C GLU A 76 -25.76 -5.95 13.60
N GLN A 77 -26.76 -6.68 13.09
CA GLN A 77 -26.68 -7.20 11.72
C GLN A 77 -27.31 -6.19 10.76
N VAL A 78 -26.47 -5.27 10.27
CA VAL A 78 -26.83 -4.45 9.10
C VAL A 78 -26.86 -5.38 7.89
N CYS A 79 -28.03 -5.56 7.28
CA CYS A 79 -28.17 -6.38 6.07
C CYS A 79 -28.12 -5.51 4.82
N THR A 80 -27.47 -6.02 3.77
CA THR A 80 -27.41 -5.35 2.48
C THR A 80 -28.73 -5.39 1.72
N THR A 81 -29.10 -4.27 1.11
CA THR A 81 -30.28 -4.19 0.25
C THR A 81 -30.04 -4.83 -1.12
N ALA A 82 -31.11 -5.15 -1.85
CA ALA A 82 -31.00 -5.61 -3.24
C ALA A 82 -30.33 -4.56 -4.14
N LEU A 83 -30.49 -3.27 -3.82
CA LEU A 83 -29.81 -2.16 -4.51
C LEU A 83 -28.30 -2.22 -4.27
N ALA A 84 -27.85 -2.37 -3.02
CA ALA A 84 -26.43 -2.46 -2.71
C ALA A 84 -25.75 -3.65 -3.42
N ARG A 85 -26.44 -4.79 -3.51
CA ARG A 85 -25.95 -5.96 -4.26
C ARG A 85 -25.87 -5.70 -5.76
N GLN A 86 -26.82 -4.97 -6.32
CA GLN A 86 -26.75 -4.59 -7.72
C GLN A 86 -25.59 -3.64 -7.99
N LEU A 87 -25.42 -2.61 -7.14
CA LEU A 87 -24.33 -1.66 -7.26
C LEU A 87 -22.97 -2.33 -7.16
N ALA A 88 -22.80 -3.33 -6.27
CA ALA A 88 -21.58 -4.11 -6.18
C ALA A 88 -21.22 -4.79 -7.52
N ASN A 89 -22.21 -5.20 -8.31
CA ASN A 89 -22.01 -5.87 -9.60
C ASN A 89 -21.89 -4.89 -10.78
N SER A 90 -22.66 -3.79 -10.79
CA SER A 90 -22.72 -2.87 -11.93
C SER A 90 -21.78 -1.69 -11.79
N GLN A 91 -21.68 -1.09 -10.60
CA GLN A 91 -20.97 0.15 -10.32
C GLN A 91 -20.29 0.09 -8.94
N PRO A 92 -19.25 -0.75 -8.75
CA PRO A 92 -18.61 -0.96 -7.46
C PRO A 92 -17.97 0.34 -6.91
N GLY A 93 -17.44 1.21 -7.79
CA GLY A 93 -16.87 2.50 -7.40
C GLY A 93 -17.89 3.43 -6.73
N LEU A 94 -19.13 3.48 -7.23
CA LEU A 94 -20.20 4.28 -6.63
C LEU A 94 -20.59 3.73 -5.25
N LEU A 95 -20.64 2.41 -5.08
CA LEU A 95 -20.92 1.79 -3.80
C LEU A 95 -19.84 2.10 -2.76
N VAL A 96 -18.56 2.01 -3.16
CA VAL A 96 -17.42 2.37 -2.30
C VAL A 96 -17.50 3.83 -1.90
N ALA A 97 -17.68 4.74 -2.86
CA ALA A 97 -17.81 6.18 -2.59
C ALA A 97 -18.99 6.49 -1.65
N ALA A 98 -20.13 5.82 -1.85
CA ALA A 98 -21.29 5.97 -0.96
C ALA A 98 -20.99 5.48 0.46
N MET A 99 -20.30 4.34 0.65
CA MET A 99 -19.94 3.87 1.99
C MET A 99 -18.94 4.78 2.69
N VAL A 100 -17.94 5.29 1.97
CA VAL A 100 -16.98 6.27 2.50
C VAL A 100 -17.73 7.52 2.98
N ALA A 101 -18.64 8.04 2.16
CA ALA A 101 -19.44 9.20 2.50
C ALA A 101 -20.36 8.96 3.71
N LEU A 102 -20.97 7.78 3.82
CA LEU A 102 -21.79 7.42 4.99
C LEU A 102 -20.95 7.32 6.27
N HIS A 103 -19.73 6.79 6.19
CA HIS A 103 -18.82 6.71 7.33
C HIS A 103 -18.39 8.12 7.79
N GLU A 104 -17.91 8.96 6.87
CA GLU A 104 -17.49 10.35 7.20
C GLU A 104 -18.65 11.18 7.78
N ASN A 105 -19.90 10.89 7.40
CA ASN A 105 -21.09 11.52 7.96
C ASN A 105 -21.66 10.81 9.21
N SER A 106 -20.88 9.92 9.84
CA SER A 106 -21.24 9.18 11.07
C SER A 106 -22.54 8.37 10.96
N LYS A 107 -22.91 7.94 9.76
CA LYS A 107 -24.10 7.10 9.50
C LYS A 107 -23.80 5.60 9.63
N VAL A 108 -22.53 5.21 9.45
CA VAL A 108 -22.07 3.82 9.43
C VAL A 108 -20.71 3.74 10.12
N GLN A 109 -20.52 2.74 11.00
CA GLN A 109 -19.23 2.46 11.63
C GLN A 109 -18.32 1.64 10.69
N LEU A 110 -17.01 1.74 10.85
CA LEU A 110 -16.04 1.04 10.02
C LEU A 110 -16.25 -0.49 10.05
N GLU A 111 -16.53 -1.05 11.23
CA GLU A 111 -16.76 -2.48 11.43
C GLU A 111 -18.05 -2.97 10.74
N GLN A 112 -19.07 -2.12 10.69
CA GLN A 112 -20.31 -2.40 9.99
C GLN A 112 -20.07 -2.42 8.47
N ALA A 113 -19.33 -1.44 7.95
CA ALA A 113 -18.94 -1.40 6.54
C ALA A 113 -18.10 -2.64 6.15
N ASP A 114 -17.18 -3.07 7.01
CA ASP A 114 -16.40 -4.29 6.80
C ASP A 114 -17.26 -5.55 6.68
N PHE A 115 -18.28 -5.66 7.54
CA PHE A 115 -19.21 -6.80 7.48
C PHE A 115 -20.01 -6.78 6.17
N ILE A 116 -20.47 -5.60 5.75
CA ILE A 116 -21.21 -5.40 4.50
C ILE A 116 -20.37 -5.83 3.29
N PHE A 117 -19.12 -5.37 3.18
CA PHE A 117 -18.27 -5.75 2.06
C PHE A 117 -17.90 -7.24 2.08
N LYS A 118 -17.74 -7.85 3.26
CA LYS A 118 -17.58 -9.31 3.39
C LYS A 118 -18.81 -10.09 2.95
N GLU A 119 -20.02 -9.56 3.17
CA GLU A 119 -21.26 -10.17 2.67
C GLU A 119 -21.40 -10.02 1.15
N LEU A 120 -21.03 -8.87 0.60
CA LEU A 120 -21.21 -8.54 -0.82
C LEU A 120 -20.15 -9.16 -1.74
N SER A 121 -18.95 -9.43 -1.25
CA SER A 121 -17.82 -9.81 -2.09
C SER A 121 -17.06 -11.01 -1.53
N CYS A 122 -17.02 -12.10 -2.31
CA CYS A 122 -16.29 -13.31 -1.95
C CYS A 122 -14.76 -13.14 -2.03
N ASP A 123 -14.25 -12.20 -2.84
CA ASP A 123 -12.83 -12.10 -3.19
C ASP A 123 -12.06 -10.97 -2.46
N ASN A 124 -12.67 -10.35 -1.44
CA ASN A 124 -12.10 -9.20 -0.68
C ASN A 124 -11.66 -7.98 -1.53
N SER A 125 -11.91 -7.95 -2.84
CA SER A 125 -11.48 -6.86 -3.74
C SER A 125 -12.17 -5.54 -3.40
N LEU A 126 -13.50 -5.52 -3.37
CA LEU A 126 -14.27 -4.32 -2.99
C LEU A 126 -13.95 -3.85 -1.56
N GLN A 127 -13.64 -4.78 -0.64
CA GLN A 127 -13.26 -4.40 0.72
C GLN A 127 -11.93 -3.64 0.74
N VAL A 128 -10.96 -4.07 -0.08
CA VAL A 128 -9.70 -3.36 -0.24
C VAL A 128 -9.91 -2.00 -0.91
N ASP A 129 -10.74 -1.93 -1.96
CA ASP A 129 -11.06 -0.65 -2.62
C ASP A 129 -11.71 0.34 -1.64
N PHE A 130 -12.59 -0.17 -0.76
CA PHE A 130 -13.16 0.61 0.32
C PHE A 130 -12.11 1.11 1.32
N TRP A 131 -11.20 0.24 1.78
CA TRP A 131 -10.12 0.65 2.67
C TRP A 131 -9.15 1.66 2.02
N GLU A 132 -8.81 1.47 0.74
CA GLU A 132 -8.00 2.42 -0.04
C GLU A 132 -8.69 3.79 -0.11
N ALA A 133 -9.98 3.83 -0.45
CA ALA A 133 -10.76 5.07 -0.53
C ALA A 133 -10.95 5.73 0.85
N MET A 134 -11.21 4.95 1.89
CA MET A 134 -11.30 5.43 3.28
C MET A 134 -9.99 6.02 3.77
N LEU A 135 -8.85 5.39 3.44
CA LEU A 135 -7.53 5.90 3.81
C LEU A 135 -7.26 7.29 3.21
N MET A 136 -7.75 7.53 1.99
CA MET A 136 -7.62 8.82 1.31
C MET A 136 -8.58 9.89 1.84
N ALA A 137 -9.76 9.49 2.33
CA ALA A 137 -10.81 10.42 2.77
C ALA A 137 -10.75 10.74 4.27
N SER A 138 -10.30 9.80 5.10
CA SER A 138 -10.38 9.93 6.56
C SER A 138 -9.40 10.99 7.09
N SER A 139 -9.87 11.75 8.06
CA SER A 139 -9.06 12.72 8.83
C SER A 139 -8.68 12.21 10.22
N GLN A 140 -9.12 10.99 10.59
CA GLN A 140 -8.91 10.44 11.93
C GLN A 140 -7.67 9.53 11.97
N ASP A 141 -6.65 9.96 12.70
CA ASP A 141 -5.37 9.22 12.81
C ASP A 141 -5.56 7.76 13.25
N ALA A 142 -6.46 7.49 14.19
CA ALA A 142 -6.72 6.12 14.68
C ALA A 142 -7.23 5.20 13.56
N VAL A 143 -8.17 5.69 12.74
CA VAL A 143 -8.73 4.96 11.60
C VAL A 143 -7.67 4.77 10.52
N ILE A 144 -6.87 5.82 10.24
CA ILE A 144 -5.76 5.75 9.28
C ILE A 144 -4.77 4.65 9.69
N GLN A 145 -4.31 4.62 10.95
CA GLN A 145 -3.37 3.60 11.41
C GLN A 145 -3.92 2.17 11.29
N GLU A 146 -5.18 1.99 11.65
CA GLU A 146 -5.85 0.70 11.54
C GLU A 146 -5.97 0.25 10.07
N LEU A 147 -6.36 1.15 9.17
CA LEU A 147 -6.47 0.88 7.74
C LEU A 147 -5.10 0.57 7.10
N LEU A 148 -4.06 1.33 7.46
CA LEU A 148 -2.70 1.07 6.99
C LEU A 148 -2.23 -0.34 7.36
N PHE A 149 -2.49 -0.78 8.59
CA PHE A 149 -2.14 -2.12 9.04
C PHE A 149 -2.94 -3.21 8.29
N ARG A 150 -4.26 -3.02 8.12
CA ARG A 150 -5.14 -3.96 7.40
C ARG A 150 -4.73 -4.10 5.93
N LEU A 151 -4.46 -2.98 5.26
CA LEU A 151 -4.00 -2.96 3.87
C LEU A 151 -2.63 -3.62 3.72
N ALA A 152 -1.67 -3.30 4.59
CA ALA A 152 -0.36 -3.95 4.60
C ALA A 152 -0.47 -5.47 4.76
N SER A 153 -1.31 -5.93 5.69
CA SER A 153 -1.57 -7.37 5.88
C SER A 153 -2.15 -8.03 4.63
N VAL A 154 -3.08 -7.38 3.93
CA VAL A 154 -3.68 -7.96 2.71
C VAL A 154 -2.70 -7.98 1.54
N TYR A 155 -1.92 -6.92 1.32
CA TYR A 155 -0.92 -6.96 0.25
C TYR A 155 0.19 -7.97 0.53
N ILE A 156 0.65 -8.08 1.78
CA ILE A 156 1.60 -9.12 2.19
C ILE A 156 1.01 -10.51 1.93
N ASP A 157 -0.24 -10.77 2.32
CA ASP A 157 -0.88 -12.05 2.09
C ASP A 157 -1.02 -12.39 0.60
N ARG A 158 -1.38 -11.41 -0.23
CA ARG A 158 -1.41 -11.53 -1.69
C ARG A 158 -0.03 -11.89 -2.28
N LEU A 159 1.03 -11.25 -1.78
CA LEU A 159 2.41 -11.50 -2.20
C LEU A 159 2.94 -12.86 -1.73
N THR A 160 2.60 -13.31 -0.52
CA THR A 160 3.01 -14.63 -0.01
C THR A 160 2.28 -15.77 -0.71
N ASN A 161 0.96 -15.65 -0.90
CA ASN A 161 0.15 -16.71 -1.51
C ASN A 161 0.45 -16.92 -3.00
N THR A 162 1.01 -15.92 -3.69
CA THR A 162 1.48 -16.09 -5.08
C THR A 162 2.68 -17.03 -5.17
N ILE A 163 3.57 -17.04 -4.18
CA ILE A 163 4.78 -17.89 -4.15
C ILE A 163 4.41 -19.36 -3.92
N SER A 164 3.40 -19.65 -3.11
CA SER A 164 2.99 -21.02 -2.77
C SER A 164 2.34 -21.78 -3.94
N ASN A 165 1.76 -21.06 -4.89
CA ASN A 165 1.05 -21.64 -6.04
C ASN A 165 1.97 -21.99 -7.22
N THR A 166 3.23 -21.53 -7.24
CA THR A 166 4.17 -21.88 -8.32
C THR A 166 4.85 -23.24 -8.10
N THR A 167 4.83 -23.77 -6.87
CA THR A 167 5.52 -25.03 -6.50
C THR A 167 4.59 -26.23 -6.30
N SER A 168 3.26 -26.04 -6.23
CA SER A 168 2.32 -27.14 -6.02
C SER A 168 1.35 -27.30 -7.21
N LYS A 169 1.50 -28.40 -7.96
CA LYS A 169 0.45 -28.93 -8.85
C LYS A 169 -0.72 -29.44 -8.00
N GLN A 170 -1.50 -28.57 -7.36
CA GLN A 170 -2.77 -28.95 -6.76
C GLN A 170 -3.86 -27.95 -7.13
N LYS A 171 -4.82 -28.45 -7.91
CA LYS A 171 -6.10 -27.82 -8.24
C LYS A 171 -6.83 -27.47 -6.94
N SER A 172 -6.76 -26.21 -6.52
CA SER A 172 -7.76 -25.57 -5.68
C SER A 172 -8.09 -24.24 -6.33
N LEU A 173 -9.37 -23.88 -6.40
CA LEU A 173 -9.92 -22.70 -7.08
C LEU A 173 -9.50 -21.34 -6.48
N LYS A 174 -8.27 -21.19 -6.01
CA LYS A 174 -7.72 -19.88 -5.64
C LYS A 174 -7.10 -19.26 -6.88
N THR A 175 -7.77 -18.24 -7.40
CA THR A 175 -7.38 -17.40 -8.54
C THR A 175 -5.87 -17.18 -8.56
N GLN A 176 -5.17 -17.74 -9.55
CA GLN A 176 -3.78 -17.39 -9.82
C GLN A 176 -3.73 -15.89 -10.09
N MET A 177 -3.11 -15.11 -9.21
CA MET A 177 -2.91 -13.70 -9.47
C MET A 177 -2.05 -13.53 -10.72
N SER A 178 -2.45 -12.61 -11.60
CA SER A 178 -1.64 -12.27 -12.76
C SER A 178 -0.35 -11.58 -12.32
N SER A 179 0.67 -11.59 -13.18
CA SER A 179 1.91 -10.83 -12.96
C SER A 179 1.64 -9.34 -12.73
N SER A 180 0.64 -8.76 -13.40
CA SER A 180 0.21 -7.38 -13.21
C SER A 180 -0.34 -7.12 -11.80
N GLN A 181 -1.16 -8.02 -11.26
CA GLN A 181 -1.72 -7.88 -9.91
C GLN A 181 -0.65 -8.03 -8.83
N HIS A 182 0.35 -8.89 -9.05
CA HIS A 182 1.49 -9.02 -8.14
C HIS A 182 2.30 -7.72 -8.10
N GLN A 183 2.61 -7.14 -9.26
CA GLN A 183 3.33 -5.88 -9.36
C GLN A 183 2.55 -4.71 -8.73
N GLU A 184 1.24 -4.66 -8.93
CA GLU A 184 0.38 -3.64 -8.30
C GLU A 184 0.40 -3.76 -6.77
N ALA A 185 0.23 -4.97 -6.22
CA ALA A 185 0.29 -5.19 -4.77
C ALA A 185 1.65 -4.79 -4.18
N LEU A 186 2.74 -5.04 -4.90
CA LEU A 186 4.08 -4.63 -4.49
C LEU A 186 4.20 -3.10 -4.43
N HIS A 187 3.81 -2.39 -5.49
CA HIS A 187 3.88 -0.92 -5.53
C HIS A 187 3.00 -0.28 -4.45
N LYS A 188 1.80 -0.80 -4.23
CA LYS A 188 0.91 -0.32 -3.16
C LYS A 188 1.52 -0.56 -1.77
N LEU A 189 2.10 -1.74 -1.53
CA LEU A 189 2.79 -2.02 -0.27
C LEU A 189 4.01 -1.12 -0.06
N GLN A 190 4.82 -0.89 -1.11
CA GLN A 190 5.95 0.04 -1.03
C GLN A 190 5.49 1.46 -0.72
N ALA A 191 4.43 1.96 -1.37
CA ALA A 191 3.87 3.28 -1.08
C ALA A 191 3.42 3.41 0.38
N LEU A 192 2.75 2.39 0.92
CA LEU A 192 2.34 2.34 2.33
C LEU A 192 3.56 2.34 3.27
N LEU A 193 4.56 1.50 2.99
CA LEU A 193 5.79 1.38 3.77
C LEU A 193 6.75 2.56 3.60
N CYS A 194 6.56 3.44 2.61
CA CYS A 194 7.29 4.70 2.50
C CYS A 194 6.55 5.86 3.20
N GLY A 195 5.26 5.69 3.51
CA GLY A 195 4.45 6.72 4.16
C GLY A 195 4.91 7.03 5.60
N PRO A 196 4.88 8.30 6.03
CA PRO A 196 5.30 8.70 7.37
C PRO A 196 4.36 8.17 8.45
N SER A 197 3.08 7.97 8.12
CA SER A 197 2.04 7.56 9.06
C SER A 197 2.23 6.12 9.53
N LEU A 198 2.71 5.21 8.69
CA LEU A 198 2.88 3.80 9.07
C LEU A 198 4.19 3.62 9.85
N SER A 199 4.09 3.21 11.11
CA SER A 199 5.25 2.77 11.88
C SER A 199 5.70 1.39 11.40
N VAL A 200 6.90 1.31 10.82
CA VAL A 200 7.47 0.03 10.34
C VAL A 200 7.55 -1.01 11.46
N GLY A 201 7.74 -0.55 12.71
CA GLY A 201 7.80 -1.43 13.89
C GLY A 201 6.56 -2.31 14.09
N THR A 202 5.37 -1.82 13.72
CA THR A 202 4.11 -2.59 13.89
C THR A 202 3.92 -3.64 12.81
N VAL A 203 4.59 -3.49 11.65
CA VAL A 203 4.45 -4.37 10.48
C VAL A 203 5.55 -5.44 10.43
N VAL A 204 6.59 -5.36 11.28
CA VAL A 204 7.69 -6.35 11.34
C VAL A 204 7.20 -7.80 11.38
N PRO A 205 6.24 -8.19 12.24
CA PRO A 205 5.76 -9.58 12.28
C PRO A 205 5.08 -10.03 10.97
N LEU A 206 4.50 -9.08 10.22
CA LEU A 206 3.93 -9.35 8.91
C LEU A 206 5.02 -9.47 7.84
N LEU A 207 6.07 -8.64 7.92
CA LEU A 207 7.21 -8.68 6.99
C LEU A 207 8.00 -9.98 7.12
N GLU A 208 8.11 -10.57 8.31
CA GLU A 208 8.74 -11.88 8.52
C GLU A 208 8.08 -13.00 7.71
N ARG A 209 6.84 -12.82 7.25
CA ARG A 209 6.14 -13.77 6.35
C ARG A 209 6.64 -13.68 4.90
N LEU A 210 7.34 -12.61 4.53
CA LEU A 210 7.90 -12.41 3.21
C LEU A 210 9.28 -13.06 3.11
N SER A 211 9.50 -13.86 2.07
CA SER A 211 10.81 -14.46 1.83
C SER A 211 11.84 -13.41 1.40
N GLU A 212 12.96 -13.37 2.11
CA GLU A 212 14.13 -12.58 1.71
C GLU A 212 14.87 -13.15 0.49
N GLU A 213 14.55 -14.37 0.04
CA GLU A 213 15.23 -15.00 -1.11
C GLU A 213 14.87 -14.35 -2.44
N THR A 214 13.69 -13.75 -2.50
CA THR A 214 13.23 -13.03 -3.69
C THR A 214 13.82 -11.62 -3.72
N THR A 215 14.18 -11.11 -4.90
CA THR A 215 14.72 -9.75 -5.06
C THR A 215 13.76 -8.69 -4.49
N TRP A 216 12.46 -8.88 -4.72
CA TRP A 216 11.45 -7.95 -4.26
C TRP A 216 11.20 -8.07 -2.75
N GLY A 217 11.19 -9.29 -2.19
CA GLY A 217 11.08 -9.49 -0.74
C GLY A 217 12.28 -8.89 -0.01
N PHE A 218 13.49 -9.11 -0.53
CA PHE A 218 14.70 -8.46 -0.02
C PHE A 218 14.61 -6.93 -0.07
N SER A 219 14.09 -6.35 -1.17
CA SER A 219 13.93 -4.90 -1.28
C SER A 219 12.98 -4.31 -0.22
N LEU A 220 11.91 -5.04 0.13
CA LEU A 220 10.96 -4.62 1.17
C LEU A 220 11.58 -4.70 2.56
N HIS A 221 12.33 -5.77 2.85
CA HIS A 221 13.07 -5.91 4.11
C HIS A 221 14.15 -4.83 4.25
N LEU A 222 14.88 -4.53 3.18
CA LEU A 222 15.87 -3.47 3.14
C LEU A 222 15.27 -2.08 3.39
N LEU A 223 14.14 -1.77 2.74
CA LEU A 223 13.39 -0.53 2.96
C LEU A 223 13.00 -0.39 4.44
N CYS A 224 12.46 -1.46 5.04
CA CYS A 224 12.00 -1.46 6.42
C CYS A 224 13.15 -1.35 7.43
N ALA A 225 14.25 -2.06 7.20
CA ALA A 225 15.47 -1.96 8.01
C ALA A 225 16.05 -0.54 7.96
N THR A 226 16.10 0.06 6.77
CA THR A 226 16.60 1.44 6.58
C THR A 226 15.73 2.47 7.31
N ARG A 227 14.40 2.33 7.24
CA ARG A 227 13.47 3.18 8.00
C ARG A 227 13.59 3.02 9.52
N ARG A 228 14.10 1.88 9.99
CA ARG A 228 14.39 1.60 11.40
C ARG A 228 15.82 1.97 11.80
N GLU A 229 16.55 2.67 10.93
CA GLU A 229 17.95 3.06 11.12
C GLU A 229 18.90 1.86 11.33
N GLN A 230 18.54 0.68 10.82
CA GLN A 230 19.37 -0.54 10.88
C GLN A 230 20.37 -0.60 9.72
N TYR A 231 21.15 0.47 9.56
CA TYR A 231 22.07 0.64 8.42
C TYR A 231 23.15 -0.45 8.36
N ASP A 232 23.67 -0.90 9.49
CA ASP A 232 24.71 -1.95 9.53
C ASP A 232 24.21 -3.24 8.87
N TRP A 233 23.00 -3.68 9.24
CA TRP A 233 22.37 -4.87 8.64
C TRP A 233 22.08 -4.63 7.15
N SER A 234 21.60 -3.44 6.78
CA SER A 234 21.32 -3.08 5.39
C SER A 234 22.58 -3.13 4.52
N ILE A 235 23.70 -2.58 5.00
CA ILE A 235 24.99 -2.59 4.32
C ILE A 235 25.50 -4.02 4.15
N GLU A 236 25.53 -4.81 5.22
CA GLU A 236 26.01 -6.21 5.16
C GLU A 236 25.21 -7.04 4.16
N LYS A 237 23.87 -6.96 4.22
CA LYS A 237 23.01 -7.74 3.33
C LYS A 237 23.04 -7.28 1.88
N LEU A 238 23.18 -5.97 1.63
CA LEU A 238 23.38 -5.45 0.28
C LEU A 238 24.68 -5.95 -0.32
N LEU A 239 25.77 -5.92 0.44
CA LEU A 239 27.06 -6.43 -0.01
C LEU A 239 27.03 -7.95 -0.24
N ASP A 240 26.20 -8.70 0.50
CA ASP A 240 26.03 -10.16 0.31
C ASP A 240 25.28 -10.50 -0.99
N ARG A 241 24.17 -9.79 -1.28
CA ARG A 241 23.26 -10.18 -2.37
C ARG A 241 23.42 -9.36 -3.65
N CYS A 242 23.67 -8.06 -3.53
CA CYS A 242 23.70 -7.12 -4.64
C CYS A 242 24.68 -5.96 -4.40
N PRO A 243 26.01 -6.24 -4.36
CA PRO A 243 27.02 -5.23 -4.09
C PRO A 243 26.99 -4.06 -5.07
N GLN A 244 26.50 -4.26 -6.31
CA GLN A 244 26.31 -3.19 -7.29
C GLN A 244 25.32 -2.10 -6.87
N ALA A 245 24.42 -2.37 -5.92
CA ALA A 245 23.41 -1.42 -5.47
C ALA A 245 23.88 -0.58 -4.27
N ILE A 246 25.00 -0.93 -3.63
CA ILE A 246 25.42 -0.31 -2.36
C ILE A 246 25.79 1.16 -2.51
N ILE A 247 26.41 1.56 -3.62
CA ILE A 247 26.77 2.97 -3.85
C ILE A 247 25.52 3.82 -4.03
N ALA A 248 24.54 3.34 -4.82
CA ALA A 248 23.26 4.02 -4.97
C ALA A 248 22.51 4.13 -3.63
N TYR A 249 22.52 3.06 -2.83
CA TYR A 249 21.96 3.06 -1.48
C TYR A 249 22.66 4.07 -0.57
N ALA A 250 24.00 4.04 -0.52
CA ALA A 250 24.80 4.89 0.34
C ALA A 250 24.64 6.38 -0.02
N ASN A 251 24.63 6.70 -1.31
CA ASN A 251 24.39 8.05 -1.81
C ASN A 251 23.01 8.59 -1.46
N HIS A 252 22.01 7.73 -1.28
CA HIS A 252 20.65 8.17 -0.93
C HIS A 252 20.37 8.17 0.57
N HIS A 253 20.88 7.18 1.30
CA HIS A 253 20.50 6.92 2.69
C HIS A 253 21.59 7.19 3.72
N LEU A 254 22.86 7.20 3.32
CA LEU A 254 24.02 7.40 4.22
C LEU A 254 24.58 8.83 4.10
N GLN A 255 23.73 9.83 3.86
CA GLN A 255 24.14 11.23 3.81
C GLN A 255 23.86 11.95 5.14
N ASP A 256 24.30 13.21 5.23
CA ASP A 256 24.11 14.10 6.38
C ASP A 256 24.53 13.45 7.72
N LYS A 257 23.57 13.21 8.62
CA LYS A 257 23.77 12.60 9.94
C LYS A 257 24.34 11.18 9.88
N HIS A 258 24.27 10.52 8.73
CA HIS A 258 24.72 9.15 8.52
C HIS A 258 26.00 9.04 7.71
N MET A 259 26.62 10.17 7.32
CA MET A 259 27.84 10.20 6.51
C MET A 259 28.98 9.37 7.13
N ALA A 260 29.08 9.36 8.45
CA ALA A 260 30.09 8.58 9.16
C ALA A 260 30.10 7.09 8.79
N LEU A 261 28.93 6.51 8.46
CA LEU A 261 28.80 5.09 8.11
C LEU A 261 29.56 4.71 6.84
N TRP A 262 29.90 5.68 5.98
CA TRP A 262 30.77 5.45 4.83
C TRP A 262 32.14 4.91 5.25
N TRP A 263 32.74 5.49 6.28
CA TRP A 263 34.08 5.12 6.73
C TRP A 263 34.11 4.27 8.00
N THR A 264 33.07 4.31 8.84
CA THR A 264 33.02 3.47 10.04
C THR A 264 32.49 2.06 9.77
N LYS A 265 31.70 1.87 8.71
CA LYS A 265 31.09 0.56 8.38
C LYS A 265 31.34 0.11 6.95
N LEU A 266 30.96 0.90 5.96
CA LEU A 266 30.98 0.49 4.55
C LEU A 266 32.41 0.23 4.03
N LEU A 267 33.33 1.17 4.24
CA LEU A 267 34.72 1.05 3.80
C LEU A 267 35.44 -0.16 4.44
N PRO A 268 35.44 -0.36 5.78
CA PRO A 268 36.04 -1.54 6.39
C PRO A 268 35.48 -2.85 5.85
N GLU A 269 34.16 -2.95 5.69
CA GLU A 269 33.48 -4.16 5.19
C GLU A 269 33.91 -4.47 3.74
N LEU A 270 34.00 -3.45 2.89
CA LEU A 270 34.48 -3.59 1.50
C LEU A 270 35.95 -4.00 1.44
N CYS A 271 36.82 -3.43 2.29
CA CYS A 271 38.22 -3.82 2.36
C CYS A 271 38.40 -5.29 2.78
N VAL A 272 37.60 -5.79 3.72
CA VAL A 272 37.61 -7.19 4.13
C VAL A 272 37.15 -8.10 3.00
N ARG A 273 35.99 -7.80 2.40
CA ARG A 273 35.39 -8.65 1.35
C ARG A 273 36.19 -8.66 0.05
N THR A 274 36.73 -7.53 -0.36
CA THR A 274 37.55 -7.43 -1.58
C THR A 274 38.83 -8.24 -1.46
N ARG A 275 39.44 -8.30 -0.27
CA ARG A 275 40.61 -9.16 -0.01
C ARG A 275 40.27 -10.65 0.00
N ALA A 276 39.09 -11.01 0.48
CA ALA A 276 38.66 -12.41 0.55
C ALA A 276 38.13 -12.96 -0.80
N ALA A 277 37.67 -12.08 -1.70
CA ALA A 277 37.06 -12.48 -2.97
C ALA A 277 38.13 -12.83 -4.03
N ALA A 278 38.04 -14.05 -4.58
CA ALA A 278 38.90 -14.49 -5.69
C ALA A 278 38.59 -13.76 -7.01
N ASP A 279 37.30 -13.50 -7.28
CA ASP A 279 36.78 -12.77 -8.45
C ASP A 279 36.02 -11.51 -7.99
N GLY A 280 36.75 -10.53 -7.45
CA GLY A 280 36.20 -9.37 -6.75
C GLY A 280 35.96 -8.12 -7.60
N SER A 281 35.83 -8.21 -8.93
CA SER A 281 35.82 -7.00 -9.81
C SER A 281 34.71 -5.99 -9.45
N ILE A 282 33.53 -6.46 -9.07
CA ILE A 282 32.41 -5.60 -8.64
C ILE A 282 32.74 -4.95 -7.29
N LEU A 283 33.20 -5.74 -6.31
CA LEU A 283 33.57 -5.22 -4.98
C LEU A 283 34.71 -4.21 -5.06
N LEU A 284 35.67 -4.43 -5.96
CA LEU A 284 36.78 -3.51 -6.21
C LEU A 284 36.31 -2.22 -6.88
N SER A 285 35.37 -2.28 -7.82
CA SER A 285 34.74 -1.08 -8.40
C SER A 285 34.03 -0.27 -7.31
N VAL A 286 33.23 -0.94 -6.49
CA VAL A 286 32.49 -0.34 -5.38
C VAL A 286 33.44 0.25 -4.34
N LEU A 287 34.55 -0.43 -4.02
CA LEU A 287 35.57 0.08 -3.11
C LEU A 287 36.21 1.36 -3.66
N ASN A 288 36.54 1.40 -4.95
CA ASN A 288 37.09 2.60 -5.58
C ASN A 288 36.11 3.78 -5.51
N GLU A 289 34.84 3.55 -5.85
CA GLU A 289 33.81 4.59 -5.75
C GLU A 289 33.61 5.07 -4.31
N THR A 290 33.64 4.14 -3.33
CA THR A 290 33.59 4.47 -1.90
C THR A 290 34.77 5.34 -1.48
N LEU A 291 35.98 5.01 -1.93
CA LEU A 291 37.19 5.77 -1.62
C LEU A 291 37.18 7.17 -2.22
N VAL A 292 36.57 7.37 -3.39
CA VAL A 292 36.36 8.71 -3.95
C VAL A 292 35.51 9.56 -3.01
N VAL A 293 34.40 9.04 -2.51
CA VAL A 293 33.52 9.76 -1.58
C VAL A 293 34.23 10.04 -0.25
N VAL A 294 34.86 9.03 0.35
CA VAL A 294 35.59 9.19 1.62
C VAL A 294 36.72 10.22 1.48
N ALA A 295 37.43 10.23 0.35
CA ALA A 295 38.51 11.19 0.10
C ALA A 295 38.01 12.64 -0.05
N MET A 296 36.80 12.83 -0.58
CA MET A 296 36.19 14.16 -0.70
C MET A 296 35.69 14.69 0.63
N GLU A 297 35.20 13.82 1.51
CA GLU A 297 34.53 14.22 2.76
C GLU A 297 35.45 14.23 3.99
N THR A 298 36.63 13.60 3.94
CA THR A 298 37.56 13.52 5.08
C THR A 298 38.81 14.38 4.90
N SER A 299 39.45 14.78 6.00
CA SER A 299 40.78 15.38 5.97
C SER A 299 41.87 14.31 5.73
N PRO A 300 43.08 14.67 5.24
CA PRO A 300 44.17 13.72 5.07
C PRO A 300 44.55 12.95 6.34
N LEU A 301 44.43 13.57 7.52
CA LEU A 301 44.73 12.92 8.79
C LEU A 301 43.67 11.87 9.12
N GLU A 302 42.39 12.25 9.06
CA GLU A 302 41.28 11.31 9.27
C GLU A 302 41.31 10.17 8.24
N PHE A 303 41.59 10.48 6.98
CA PHE A 303 41.72 9.46 5.94
C PHE A 303 42.83 8.45 6.27
N LEU A 304 43.99 8.92 6.75
CA LEU A 304 45.09 8.04 7.16
C LEU A 304 44.71 7.11 8.31
N GLU A 305 43.91 7.59 9.27
CA GLU A 305 43.40 6.77 10.38
C GLU A 305 42.43 5.67 9.92
N LEU A 306 41.81 5.83 8.74
CA LEU A 306 40.89 4.85 8.16
C LEU A 306 41.59 3.78 7.30
N VAL A 307 42.86 4.00 6.93
CA VAL A 307 43.61 3.05 6.10
C VAL A 307 43.96 1.80 6.91
N PRO A 308 43.77 0.59 6.36
CA PRO A 308 44.16 -0.64 7.06
C PRO A 308 45.67 -0.72 7.32
N ASP A 309 46.06 -1.09 8.54
CA ASP A 309 47.45 -1.38 8.94
C ASP A 309 47.91 -2.77 8.48
N ASP A 310 47.66 -3.12 7.21
CA ASP A 310 47.96 -4.44 6.63
C ASP A 310 49.04 -4.40 5.52
N GLY A 311 49.70 -3.25 5.36
CA GLY A 311 50.74 -3.06 4.34
C GLY A 311 50.21 -2.75 2.93
N THR A 312 48.89 -2.58 2.76
CA THR A 312 48.29 -2.21 1.46
C THR A 312 48.16 -0.70 1.25
N ALA A 313 48.77 0.13 2.11
CA ALA A 313 48.69 1.59 2.08
C ALA A 313 48.99 2.21 0.70
N SER A 314 49.85 1.58 -0.12
CA SER A 314 50.16 2.04 -1.48
C SER A 314 48.93 2.14 -2.39
N TYR A 315 47.93 1.27 -2.19
CA TYR A 315 46.66 1.29 -2.93
C TYR A 315 45.85 2.56 -2.66
N PHE A 316 45.95 3.11 -1.45
CA PHE A 316 45.14 4.24 -1.00
C PHE A 316 45.80 5.60 -1.33
N LEU A 317 47.07 5.61 -1.75
CA LEU A 317 47.83 6.85 -2.03
C LEU A 317 47.16 7.81 -3.03
N PRO A 318 46.56 7.35 -4.16
CA PRO A 318 45.90 8.27 -5.10
C PRO A 318 44.74 9.04 -4.44
N TYR A 319 44.02 8.40 -3.53
CA TYR A 319 42.90 8.99 -2.81
C TYR A 319 43.39 9.97 -1.73
N LEU A 320 44.44 9.61 -0.97
CA LEU A 320 45.08 10.52 -0.02
C LEU A 320 45.63 11.78 -0.68
N LEU A 321 46.23 11.64 -1.86
CA LEU A 321 46.69 12.78 -2.66
C LEU A 321 45.51 13.69 -3.03
N THR A 322 44.37 13.11 -3.41
CA THR A 322 43.15 13.87 -3.70
C THR A 322 42.67 14.65 -2.47
N CYS A 323 42.65 14.04 -1.28
CA CYS A 323 42.34 14.74 -0.01
C CYS A 323 43.26 15.94 0.21
N SER A 324 44.58 15.73 0.03
CA SER A 324 45.59 16.78 0.26
C SER A 324 45.46 17.95 -0.71
N GLN A 325 45.23 17.68 -1.99
CA GLN A 325 45.07 18.72 -3.00
C GLN A 325 43.84 19.57 -2.75
N ARG A 326 42.72 18.94 -2.35
CA ARG A 326 41.50 19.64 -1.94
C ARG A 326 41.76 20.60 -0.77
N ASN A 327 42.43 20.12 0.28
CA ASN A 327 42.67 20.92 1.48
C ASN A 327 43.70 22.05 1.28
N VAL A 328 44.55 21.97 0.26
CA VAL A 328 45.45 23.07 -0.11
C VAL A 328 44.71 24.15 -0.93
N MET A 329 43.59 23.82 -1.55
CA MET A 329 42.78 24.72 -2.39
C MET A 329 41.56 25.33 -1.68
N ALA A 330 41.19 24.82 -0.50
CA ALA A 330 40.11 25.33 0.36
C ALA A 330 40.62 26.39 1.35
#